data_AF-A0A7S0XY10-F1
#
_entry.id   AF-A0A7S0XY10-F1
#
_cell.length_a   1.000
_cell.length_b   1.000
_cell.length_c   1.000
_cell.angle_alpha   90.00
_cell.angle_beta   90.00
_cell.angle_gamma   90.00
#
_symmetry.space_group_name_H-M   'P 1'
#
loop_
_entity.id
_entity.type
_entity.pdbx_description
1 polymer ?
#
loop_
_entity_poly.entity_id
_entity_poly.type
_entity_poly.pdbx_seq_one_letter_code
_entity_poly.pdbx_strand_id
1 'polypeptide(L)'
;QIHDLNNALVSYALTGYQPFITSAGVIGPNHQVDHDISLLVPEVWCRMKNEERDANALIKGGYLEKIDDMTIDGKEVPANVLGYRITKKFVNDYFGRVVADPSTLFSDGMLQPEIQDPKVFADGIETITITNKRVAQLYFDDGAVEYACPPMKAVLHIMRDGHYEGKKISDPE
;
A
#
# COMPACT_ATOMS: atom_id res chain seq x y z
N GLN A 1 -19.18 -11.40 7.82
CA GLN A 1 -17.90 -10.68 7.68
C GLN A 1 -16.97 -11.37 6.67
N ILE A 2 -16.63 -12.67 6.80
CA ILE A 2 -15.78 -13.34 5.79
C ILE A 2 -16.40 -13.38 4.38
N HIS A 3 -17.73 -13.49 4.28
CA HIS A 3 -18.43 -13.39 3.00
C HIS A 3 -18.23 -12.05 2.29
N ASP A 4 -18.15 -10.95 3.04
CA ASP A 4 -17.91 -9.63 2.46
C ASP A 4 -16.49 -9.51 1.91
N LEU A 5 -15.50 -10.10 2.62
CA LEU A 5 -14.12 -10.19 2.13
C LEU A 5 -14.00 -11.04 0.86
N ASN A 6 -14.67 -12.20 0.81
CA ASN A 6 -14.71 -13.03 -0.38
C ASN A 6 -15.31 -12.26 -1.57
N ASN A 7 -16.44 -11.60 -1.35
CA ASN A 7 -17.12 -10.82 -2.39
C ASN A 7 -16.26 -9.64 -2.87
N ALA A 8 -15.63 -8.91 -1.95
CA ALA A 8 -14.74 -7.80 -2.27
C ALA A 8 -13.55 -8.29 -3.10
N LEU A 9 -12.87 -9.35 -2.67
CA LEU A 9 -11.73 -9.91 -3.39
C LEU A 9 -12.11 -10.33 -4.82
N VAL A 10 -13.22 -11.05 -4.97
CA VAL A 10 -13.72 -11.48 -6.29
C VAL A 10 -14.10 -10.28 -7.14
N SER A 11 -14.71 -9.25 -6.56
CA SER A 11 -15.02 -7.99 -7.27
C SER A 11 -13.76 -7.35 -7.83
N TYR A 12 -12.73 -7.12 -7.02
CA TYR A 12 -11.47 -6.53 -7.46
C TYR A 12 -10.79 -7.36 -8.56
N ALA A 13 -10.73 -8.69 -8.39
CA ALA A 13 -10.12 -9.59 -9.35
C ALA A 13 -10.86 -9.63 -10.70
N LEU A 14 -12.19 -9.72 -10.68
CA LEU A 14 -13.00 -9.82 -11.90
C LEU A 14 -13.06 -8.50 -12.68
N THR A 15 -13.07 -7.36 -12.01
CA THR A 15 -13.11 -6.05 -12.69
C THR A 15 -11.72 -5.56 -13.08
N GLY A 16 -10.65 -6.22 -12.64
CA GLY A 16 -9.28 -5.74 -12.80
C GLY A 16 -9.06 -4.37 -12.14
N TYR A 17 -9.79 -4.07 -11.07
CA TYR A 17 -9.70 -2.77 -10.42
C TYR A 17 -8.39 -2.68 -9.64
N GLN A 18 -7.62 -1.63 -9.91
CA GLN A 18 -6.32 -1.39 -9.30
C GLN A 18 -6.48 -0.37 -8.16
N PRO A 19 -6.52 -0.82 -6.89
CA PRO A 19 -6.76 0.09 -5.77
C PRO A 19 -5.62 1.09 -5.60
N PHE A 20 -5.97 2.32 -5.25
CA PHE A 20 -5.03 3.38 -4.91
C PHE A 20 -5.37 3.94 -3.53
N ILE A 21 -4.36 4.08 -2.68
CA ILE A 21 -4.50 4.58 -1.30
C ILE A 21 -3.86 5.95 -1.23
N THR A 22 -4.57 6.91 -0.64
CA THR A 22 -4.10 8.29 -0.45
C THR A 22 -3.81 8.54 1.02
N SER A 23 -2.75 9.30 1.31
CA SER A 23 -2.48 9.72 2.69
C SER A 23 -3.37 10.90 3.08
N ALA A 24 -3.84 10.91 4.32
CA ALA A 24 -4.56 12.00 4.95
C ALA A 24 -4.06 12.17 6.39
N GLY A 25 -4.19 13.39 6.93
CA GLY A 25 -3.65 13.78 8.22
C GLY A 25 -2.16 14.07 8.14
N VAL A 26 -1.33 13.03 8.02
CA VAL A 26 0.14 13.15 8.04
C VAL A 26 0.83 12.27 6.99
N ILE A 27 2.07 12.63 6.64
CA ILE A 27 3.01 11.80 5.89
C ILE A 27 4.33 11.76 6.64
N GLY A 28 4.63 10.60 7.24
CA GLY A 28 5.73 10.51 8.21
C GLY A 28 5.47 11.39 9.45
N PRO A 29 6.45 11.49 10.35
CA PRO A 29 6.29 12.21 11.61
C PRO A 29 6.24 13.75 11.48
N ASN A 30 6.77 14.31 10.38
CA ASN A 30 7.06 15.75 10.32
C ASN A 30 6.24 16.52 9.28
N HIS A 31 5.39 15.87 8.49
CA HIS A 31 4.58 16.55 7.46
C HIS A 31 3.09 16.35 7.72
N GLN A 32 2.40 17.43 8.10
CA GLN A 32 0.95 17.47 8.17
C GLN A 32 0.38 17.84 6.79
N VAL A 33 -0.57 17.04 6.31
CA VAL A 33 -1.19 17.19 4.99
C VAL A 33 -2.71 17.30 5.04
N ASP A 34 -3.32 17.10 6.22
CA ASP A 34 -4.76 17.11 6.46
C ASP A 34 -5.54 16.39 5.35
N HIS A 35 -6.25 17.11 4.49
CA HIS A 35 -6.95 16.54 3.33
C HIS A 35 -6.44 17.06 1.99
N ASP A 36 -5.35 17.83 1.97
CA ASP A 36 -4.87 18.53 0.77
C ASP A 36 -4.54 17.54 -0.35
N ILE A 37 -3.88 16.43 0.00
CA ILE A 37 -3.54 15.38 -0.97
C ILE A 37 -4.80 14.65 -1.43
N SER A 38 -5.72 14.34 -0.52
CA SER A 38 -6.98 13.66 -0.84
C SER A 38 -7.82 14.46 -1.84
N LEU A 39 -7.78 15.80 -1.76
CA LEU A 39 -8.49 16.68 -2.70
C LEU A 39 -7.83 16.77 -4.08
N LEU A 40 -6.51 16.63 -4.16
CA LEU A 40 -5.77 16.70 -5.43
C LEU A 40 -5.85 15.40 -6.24
N VAL A 41 -5.97 14.25 -5.59
CA VAL A 41 -5.96 12.94 -6.27
C VAL A 41 -7.06 12.81 -7.34
N PRO A 42 -8.35 13.16 -7.08
CA PRO A 42 -9.37 13.13 -8.12
C PRO A 42 -9.03 14.01 -9.33
N GLU A 43 -8.42 15.19 -9.11
CA GLU A 43 -8.02 16.12 -10.15
C GLU A 43 -6.87 15.55 -11.01
N VAL A 44 -5.92 14.85 -10.40
CA VAL A 44 -4.85 14.17 -11.16
C VAL A 44 -5.43 13.01 -11.97
N TRP A 45 -6.24 12.14 -11.34
CA TRP A 45 -6.76 10.92 -11.96
C TRP A 45 -7.70 11.20 -13.13
N CYS A 46 -8.52 12.26 -13.05
CA CYS A 46 -9.43 12.62 -14.14
C CYS A 46 -8.71 13.22 -15.36
N ARG A 47 -7.46 13.68 -15.19
CA ARG A 47 -6.60 14.20 -16.26
C ARG A 47 -5.60 13.18 -16.80
N MET A 48 -5.64 11.93 -16.32
CA MET A 48 -4.88 10.81 -16.85
C MET A 48 -5.74 10.00 -17.83
N LYS A 49 -5.15 9.57 -18.94
CA LYS A 49 -5.77 8.60 -19.84
C LYS A 49 -5.85 7.23 -19.15
N ASN A 50 -6.72 6.35 -19.65
CA ASN A 50 -6.90 5.01 -19.11
C ASN A 50 -5.59 4.21 -19.06
N GLU A 51 -4.77 4.34 -20.11
CA GLU A 51 -3.50 3.62 -20.24
C GLU A 51 -2.41 4.24 -19.35
N GLU A 52 -2.53 5.52 -19.03
CA GLU A 52 -1.59 6.23 -18.15
C GLU A 52 -1.80 5.89 -16.67
N ARG A 53 -3.03 5.50 -16.29
CA ARG A 53 -3.38 5.12 -14.91
C ARG A 53 -3.32 3.63 -14.64
N ASP A 54 -3.00 2.81 -15.64
CA ASP A 54 -2.78 1.38 -15.45
C ASP A 54 -1.54 1.14 -14.58
N ALA A 55 -1.69 0.38 -13.49
CA ALA A 55 -0.63 0.14 -12.52
C ALA A 55 0.59 -0.53 -13.14
N ASN A 56 0.42 -1.46 -14.09
CA ASN A 56 1.56 -2.11 -14.75
C ASN A 56 2.30 -1.13 -15.66
N ALA A 57 1.58 -0.26 -16.38
CA ALA A 57 2.17 0.82 -17.16
C ALA A 57 2.93 1.81 -16.26
N LEU A 58 2.37 2.16 -15.11
CA LEU A 58 2.99 3.05 -14.14
C LEU A 58 4.26 2.44 -13.53
N ILE A 59 4.24 1.17 -13.13
CA ILE A 59 5.42 0.44 -12.63
C ILE A 59 6.49 0.36 -13.73
N LYS A 60 6.13 -0.08 -14.93
CA LYS A 60 7.06 -0.18 -16.07
C LYS A 60 7.66 1.17 -16.47
N GLY A 61 6.90 2.26 -16.31
CA GLY A 61 7.32 3.63 -16.58
C GLY A 61 8.15 4.28 -15.48
N GLY A 62 8.39 3.61 -14.36
CA GLY A 62 9.12 4.17 -13.21
C GLY A 62 8.33 5.22 -12.42
N TYR A 63 7.01 5.23 -12.57
CA TYR A 63 6.10 6.11 -11.84
C TYR A 63 5.69 5.55 -10.48
N LEU A 64 5.72 4.22 -10.37
CA LEU A 64 5.54 3.50 -9.10
C LEU A 64 6.80 2.69 -8.80
N GLU A 65 7.28 2.77 -7.56
CA GLU A 65 8.38 1.95 -7.06
C GLU A 65 7.89 0.98 -6.00
N LYS A 66 8.42 -0.24 -6.01
CA LYS A 66 8.12 -1.26 -5.01
C LYS A 66 8.82 -0.89 -3.71
N ILE A 67 8.11 -1.04 -2.60
CA ILE A 67 8.71 -0.97 -1.27
C ILE A 67 9.15 -2.39 -0.92
N ASP A 68 10.44 -2.61 -0.75
CA ASP A 68 10.99 -3.91 -0.35
C ASP A 68 11.22 -3.94 1.17
N ASP A 69 11.36 -5.14 1.72
CA ASP A 69 11.77 -5.32 3.11
C ASP A 69 13.15 -4.69 3.32
N MET A 70 13.34 -4.10 4.50
CA MET A 70 14.54 -3.32 4.79
C MET A 70 15.08 -3.64 6.18
N THR A 71 16.35 -3.28 6.41
CA THR A 71 16.97 -3.39 7.73
C THR A 71 17.17 -2.00 8.31
N ILE A 72 16.56 -1.73 9.45
CA ILE A 72 16.68 -0.46 10.19
C ILE A 72 17.26 -0.79 11.56
N ASP A 73 18.39 -0.17 11.91
CA ASP A 73 19.11 -0.41 13.18
C ASP A 73 19.35 -1.90 13.48
N GLY A 74 19.64 -2.71 12.44
CA GLY A 74 19.89 -4.14 12.56
C GLY A 74 18.65 -5.01 12.76
N LYS A 75 17.44 -4.42 12.73
CA LYS A 75 16.17 -5.15 12.76
C LYS A 75 15.59 -5.28 11.35
N GLU A 76 15.07 -6.46 11.03
CA GLU A 76 14.28 -6.66 9.81
C GLU A 76 12.93 -5.95 9.93
N VAL A 77 12.59 -5.16 8.92
CA VAL A 77 11.33 -4.42 8.81
C VAL A 77 10.63 -4.93 7.54
N PRO A 78 9.48 -5.63 7.68
CA PRO A 78 8.74 -6.21 6.56
C PRO A 78 7.92 -5.14 5.82
N ALA A 79 8.61 -4.14 5.27
CA ALA A 79 8.00 -2.97 4.63
C ALA A 79 7.31 -3.30 3.31
N ASN A 80 7.54 -4.49 2.73
CA ASN A 80 6.85 -4.95 1.53
C ASN A 80 5.32 -5.01 1.67
N VAL A 81 4.81 -5.03 2.90
CA VAL A 81 3.37 -4.97 3.22
C VAL A 81 2.70 -3.70 2.67
N LEU A 82 3.48 -2.64 2.39
CA LEU A 82 3.00 -1.38 1.81
C LEU A 82 2.83 -1.43 0.28
N GLY A 83 3.35 -2.45 -0.40
CA GLY A 83 3.24 -2.60 -1.85
C GLY A 83 4.10 -1.61 -2.64
N TYR A 84 3.45 -0.70 -3.36
CA TYR A 84 4.10 0.28 -4.24
C TYR A 84 3.75 1.70 -3.85
N ARG A 85 4.66 2.66 -4.11
CA ARG A 85 4.43 4.09 -3.90
C ARG A 85 4.75 4.92 -5.13
N ILE A 86 4.19 6.12 -5.20
CA ILE A 86 4.48 7.10 -6.26
C ILE A 86 5.92 7.59 -6.17
N THR A 87 6.54 7.83 -7.32
CA THR A 87 7.90 8.40 -7.40
C THR A 87 7.84 9.90 -7.71
N LYS A 88 9.00 10.58 -7.58
CA LYS A 88 9.16 11.97 -8.03
C LYS A 88 8.78 12.16 -9.51
N LYS A 89 9.00 11.13 -10.33
CA LYS A 89 8.60 11.12 -11.74
C LYS A 89 7.07 11.17 -11.90
N PHE A 90 6.32 10.43 -11.07
CA PHE A 90 4.85 10.50 -11.05
C PHE A 90 4.38 11.92 -10.73
N VAL A 91 4.97 12.53 -9.70
CA VAL A 91 4.63 13.90 -9.28
C VAL A 91 4.88 14.88 -10.42
N ASN A 92 6.06 14.86 -11.03
CA ASN A 92 6.38 15.81 -12.10
C ASN A 92 5.47 15.67 -13.33
N ASP A 93 5.22 14.44 -13.79
CA ASP A 93 4.55 14.21 -15.08
C ASP A 93 3.00 14.26 -14.98
N TYR A 94 2.44 13.92 -13.81
CA TYR A 94 0.98 13.86 -13.61
C TYR A 94 0.45 14.97 -12.69
N PHE A 95 1.10 15.28 -11.56
CA PHE A 95 0.67 16.41 -10.74
C PHE A 95 0.96 17.76 -11.41
N GLY A 96 1.99 17.84 -12.27
CA GLY A 96 2.27 19.03 -13.09
C GLY A 96 1.15 19.39 -14.08
N ARG A 97 0.15 18.52 -14.29
CA ARG A 97 -1.06 18.83 -15.08
C ARG A 97 -2.09 19.64 -14.30
N VAL A 98 -1.96 19.68 -12.96
CA VAL A 98 -2.90 20.35 -12.05
C VAL A 98 -2.27 21.58 -11.42
N VAL A 99 -0.98 21.51 -11.07
CA VAL A 99 -0.25 22.61 -10.43
C VAL A 99 0.91 23.10 -11.28
N ALA A 100 1.27 24.38 -11.13
CA ALA A 100 2.33 25.01 -11.91
C ALA A 100 3.73 24.51 -11.54
N ASP A 101 3.98 24.26 -10.25
CA ASP A 101 5.26 23.74 -9.76
C ASP A 101 5.05 22.47 -8.91
N PRO A 102 4.99 21.28 -9.53
CA PRO A 102 4.78 20.03 -8.81
C PRO A 102 5.94 19.67 -7.87
N SER A 103 7.13 20.24 -8.08
CA SER A 103 8.30 19.96 -7.23
C SER A 103 8.18 20.53 -5.81
N THR A 104 7.27 21.49 -5.62
CA THR A 104 6.97 22.10 -4.31
C THR A 104 5.90 21.35 -3.53
N LEU A 105 5.12 20.47 -4.17
CA LEU A 105 4.04 19.74 -3.51
C LEU A 105 4.53 18.62 -2.62
N PHE A 106 5.60 17.92 -3.04
CA PHE A 106 6.12 16.76 -2.34
C PHE A 106 7.62 16.90 -2.14
N SER A 107 8.04 17.02 -0.87
CA SER A 107 9.45 16.90 -0.50
C SER A 107 9.93 15.45 -0.67
N ASP A 108 11.24 15.24 -0.76
CA ASP A 108 11.80 13.88 -0.81
C ASP A 108 11.39 13.08 0.45
N GLY A 109 11.26 13.75 1.61
CA GLY A 109 10.77 13.13 2.85
C GLY A 109 9.28 12.76 2.81
N MET A 110 8.45 13.44 2.02
CA MET A 110 7.06 13.02 1.83
C MET A 110 6.95 11.80 0.90
N LEU A 111 7.79 11.73 -0.14
CA LEU A 111 7.84 10.58 -1.03
C LEU A 111 8.47 9.35 -0.38
N GLN A 112 9.42 9.58 0.53
CA GLN A 112 10.16 8.55 1.25
C GLN A 112 10.09 8.80 2.77
N PRO A 113 8.95 8.55 3.43
CA PRO A 113 8.76 8.88 4.85
C PRO A 113 9.82 8.30 5.79
N GLU A 114 10.44 7.19 5.41
CA GLU A 114 11.54 6.55 6.12
C GLU A 114 12.77 7.46 6.31
N ILE A 115 12.99 8.45 5.45
CA ILE A 115 14.13 9.37 5.59
C ILE A 115 13.87 10.45 6.64
N GLN A 116 12.61 10.67 7.05
CA GLN A 116 12.26 11.65 8.08
C GLN A 116 12.69 11.17 9.47
N ASP A 117 12.37 9.91 9.78
CA ASP A 117 12.82 9.20 10.99
C ASP A 117 12.70 7.69 10.74
N PRO A 118 13.83 6.98 10.53
CA PRO A 118 13.81 5.54 10.25
C PRO A 118 13.19 4.71 11.37
N LYS A 119 13.32 5.13 12.63
CA LYS A 119 12.77 4.39 13.78
C LYS A 119 11.26 4.50 13.81
N VAL A 120 10.73 5.72 13.65
CA VAL A 120 9.27 5.93 13.59
C VAL A 120 8.66 5.19 12.41
N PHE A 121 9.35 5.15 11.27
CA PHE A 121 8.91 4.35 10.13
C PHE A 121 8.84 2.86 10.47
N ALA A 122 9.91 2.30 11.07
CA ALA A 122 9.95 0.90 11.50
C ALA A 122 8.83 0.56 12.50
N ASP A 123 8.61 1.42 13.51
CA ASP A 123 7.55 1.26 14.50
C ASP A 123 6.15 1.29 13.86
N GLY A 124 5.97 2.11 12.81
CA GLY A 124 4.74 2.16 12.00
C GLY A 124 4.47 0.84 11.27
N ILE A 125 5.49 0.26 10.62
CA ILE A 125 5.38 -1.05 9.96
C ILE A 125 5.12 -2.16 10.98
N GLU A 126 5.82 -2.15 12.12
CA GLU A 126 5.59 -3.11 13.20
C GLU A 126 4.14 -3.04 13.70
N THR A 127 3.61 -1.82 13.88
CA THR A 127 2.21 -1.62 14.26
C THR A 127 1.23 -2.21 13.24
N ILE A 128 1.48 -2.01 11.95
CA ILE A 128 0.66 -2.60 10.87
C ILE A 128 0.69 -4.12 10.95
N THR A 129 1.87 -4.74 11.06
CA THR A 129 2.00 -6.20 11.08
C THR A 129 1.39 -6.85 12.32
N ILE A 130 1.58 -6.26 13.50
CA ILE A 130 0.92 -6.71 14.75
C ILE A 130 -0.59 -6.62 14.62
N THR A 131 -1.10 -5.52 14.04
CA THR A 131 -2.53 -5.32 13.83
C THR A 131 -3.08 -6.34 12.85
N ASN A 132 -2.40 -6.57 11.72
CA ASN A 132 -2.78 -7.58 10.74
C ASN A 132 -2.87 -8.97 11.38
N LYS A 133 -1.87 -9.38 12.15
CA LYS A 133 -1.88 -10.65 12.88
C LYS A 133 -3.06 -10.77 13.83
N ARG A 134 -3.31 -9.72 14.63
CA ARG A 134 -4.42 -9.69 15.59
C ARG A 134 -5.77 -9.76 14.90
N VAL A 135 -5.96 -9.03 13.80
CA VAL A 135 -7.21 -9.05 13.03
C VAL A 135 -7.42 -10.40 12.36
N ALA A 136 -6.37 -10.98 11.76
CA ALA A 136 -6.43 -12.30 11.15
C ALA A 136 -6.84 -13.37 12.19
N GLN A 137 -6.26 -13.33 13.39
CA GLN A 137 -6.57 -14.26 14.49
C GLN A 137 -8.07 -14.33 14.80
N LEU A 138 -8.81 -13.21 14.72
CA LEU A 138 -10.25 -13.18 15.00
C LEU A 138 -11.04 -14.13 14.09
N TYR A 139 -10.66 -14.26 12.81
CA TYR A 139 -11.29 -15.17 11.85
C TYR A 139 -10.99 -16.65 12.12
N PHE A 140 -9.91 -16.93 12.86
CA PHE A 140 -9.60 -18.29 13.31
C PHE A 140 -10.33 -18.63 14.59
N ASP A 141 -10.41 -17.67 15.52
CA ASP A 141 -11.05 -17.86 16.81
C ASP A 141 -12.56 -18.13 16.68
N ASP A 142 -13.22 -17.50 15.70
CA ASP A 142 -14.64 -17.72 15.40
C ASP A 142 -14.91 -18.79 14.34
N GLY A 143 -13.86 -19.42 13.79
CA GLY A 143 -13.94 -20.43 12.74
C GLY A 143 -14.36 -19.91 11.36
N ALA A 144 -14.50 -18.60 11.17
CA ALA A 144 -14.93 -18.00 9.91
C ALA A 144 -13.94 -18.25 8.76
N VAL A 145 -12.67 -18.49 9.06
CA VAL A 145 -11.62 -18.82 8.09
C VAL A 145 -11.96 -20.03 7.21
N GLU A 146 -12.77 -20.98 7.70
CA GLU A 146 -13.18 -22.15 6.92
C GLU A 146 -14.14 -21.81 5.78
N TYR A 147 -14.76 -20.62 5.83
CA TYR A 147 -15.60 -20.08 4.76
C TYR A 147 -14.86 -19.08 3.86
N ALA A 148 -13.56 -18.83 4.11
CA ALA A 148 -12.75 -18.00 3.24
C ALA A 148 -12.51 -18.70 1.89
N CYS A 149 -12.60 -17.96 0.78
CA CYS A 149 -12.18 -18.50 -0.51
C CYS A 149 -10.65 -18.75 -0.50
N PRO A 150 -10.11 -19.65 -1.35
CA PRO A 150 -8.71 -20.08 -1.27
C PRO A 150 -7.66 -18.95 -1.14
N PRO A 151 -7.68 -17.88 -1.97
CA PRO A 151 -6.72 -16.79 -1.82
C PRO A 151 -6.90 -15.99 -0.52
N MET A 152 -8.14 -15.79 -0.05
CA MET A 152 -8.38 -15.10 1.22
C MET A 152 -7.91 -15.95 2.41
N LYS A 153 -8.09 -17.27 2.35
CA LYS A 153 -7.56 -18.20 3.35
C LYS A 153 -6.03 -18.08 3.45
N ALA A 154 -5.35 -18.09 2.30
CA ALA A 154 -3.90 -17.91 2.24
C ALA A 154 -3.45 -16.57 2.86
N VAL A 155 -4.11 -15.47 2.52
CA VAL A 155 -3.81 -14.14 3.09
C VAL A 155 -3.98 -14.12 4.61
N LEU A 156 -5.08 -14.67 5.15
CA LEU A 156 -5.32 -14.73 6.58
C LEU A 156 -4.27 -15.56 7.33
N HIS A 157 -3.85 -16.69 6.75
CA HIS A 157 -2.76 -17.49 7.28
C HIS A 157 -1.42 -16.75 7.25
N ILE A 158 -1.07 -16.10 6.13
CA ILE A 158 0.15 -15.31 6.02
C ILE A 158 0.15 -14.16 7.04
N MET A 159 -0.97 -13.48 7.25
CA MET A 159 -1.08 -12.42 8.25
C MET A 159 -0.86 -12.93 9.68
N ARG A 160 -1.36 -14.14 10.01
CA ARG A 160 -1.26 -14.71 11.36
C ARG A 160 0.08 -15.42 11.64
N ASP A 161 0.49 -16.25 10.69
CA ASP A 161 1.56 -17.25 10.82
C ASP A 161 2.82 -16.89 10.01
N GLY A 162 2.76 -15.84 9.19
CA GLY A 162 3.84 -15.44 8.28
C GLY A 162 3.99 -16.30 7.03
N HIS A 163 3.21 -17.38 6.90
CA HIS A 163 3.23 -18.29 5.76
C HIS A 163 1.90 -19.04 5.60
N TYR A 164 1.67 -19.59 4.41
CA TYR A 164 0.60 -20.55 4.13
C TYR A 164 1.16 -21.64 3.22
N GLU A 165 1.04 -22.91 3.63
CA GLU A 165 1.58 -24.05 2.86
C GLU A 165 3.08 -23.92 2.51
N GLY A 166 3.85 -23.28 3.41
CA GLY A 166 5.29 -23.03 3.21
C GLY A 166 5.62 -21.81 2.35
N LYS A 167 4.61 -21.09 1.85
CA LYS A 167 4.75 -19.90 1.00
C LYS A 167 4.57 -18.60 1.77
N LYS A 168 5.24 -17.55 1.32
CA LYS A 168 5.14 -16.17 1.80
C LYS A 168 4.41 -15.28 0.78
N ILE A 169 4.08 -14.05 1.19
CA ILE A 169 3.40 -13.06 0.33
C ILE A 169 4.18 -12.70 -0.95
N SER A 170 5.50 -12.90 -0.93
CA SER A 170 6.39 -12.63 -2.05
C SER A 170 6.49 -13.78 -3.06
N ASP A 171 5.96 -14.96 -2.71
CA ASP A 171 6.01 -16.11 -3.60
C ASP A 171 4.97 -15.96 -4.73
N PRO A 172 5.32 -16.36 -5.97
CA PRO A 172 4.49 -16.09 -7.14
C PRO A 172 3.23 -16.96 -7.25
N GLU A 173 3.10 -18.02 -6.45
CA GLU A 173 2.02 -19.01 -6.48
C GLU A 173 0.99 -18.79 -5.37
#